data_AF-A0A1W9SXA4-F1
#
_entry.id   AF-A0A1W9SXA4-F1
#
_cell.length_a   1.000
_cell.length_b   1.000
_cell.length_c   1.000
_cell.angle_alpha   90.00
_cell.angle_beta   90.00
_cell.angle_gamma   90.00
#
_symmetry.space_group_name_H-M   'P 1'
#
loop_
_entity.id
_entity.type
_entity.pdbx_description
1 polymer ?
#
loop_
_entity_poly.entity_id
_entity_poly.type
_entity_poly.pdbx_seq_one_letter_code
_entity_poly.pdbx_strand_id
1 'polypeptide(L)'
;MKTKTSIILLLLTSFFLFAACSKSQESFVSFNNSQIEYMGRIGTKDSSAAEIYWPGSSIKIYFEGTSVKALLKDENGDNYFNVVIDNDSIHILRPDTVKKSYMLANNLPEGKHTVEIFKRTEWNKGKTWFYGFDLGNESKIINKPAEKTRMIEFYGNSITAGYAIEDFSGDSPDSIFTNNYLTYGALTARHYNAKYSCIAKGGIGIMLSWFPLISFS
;
A
#
# COMPACT_ATOMS: atom_id res chain seq x y z
N MET A 1 34.86 64.87 -41.33
CA MET A 1 33.68 64.75 -40.44
C MET A 1 32.93 63.45 -40.77
N LYS A 2 33.36 62.31 -40.21
CA LYS A 2 32.59 61.05 -40.27
C LYS A 2 32.87 60.20 -39.02
N THR A 3 31.79 59.63 -38.51
CA THR A 3 31.66 58.35 -37.78
C THR A 3 32.22 58.22 -36.35
N LYS A 4 31.38 58.59 -35.37
CA LYS A 4 31.32 57.98 -34.03
C LYS A 4 29.95 57.31 -33.86
N THR A 5 29.79 56.07 -34.34
CA THR A 5 28.51 55.32 -34.15
C THR A 5 28.70 53.80 -34.19
N SER A 6 29.76 53.26 -33.55
CA SER A 6 29.95 51.80 -33.48
C SER A 6 30.61 51.36 -32.17
N ILE A 7 30.07 51.78 -31.03
CA ILE A 7 30.40 51.16 -29.72
C ILE A 7 29.13 51.02 -28.86
N ILE A 8 27.96 50.86 -29.48
CA ILE A 8 26.70 50.56 -28.77
C ILE A 8 25.95 49.49 -29.56
N LEU A 9 26.57 48.34 -29.78
CA LEU A 9 25.86 47.17 -30.32
C LEU A 9 26.53 45.84 -29.95
N LEU A 10 27.21 45.77 -28.81
CA LEU A 10 27.87 44.54 -28.37
C LEU A 10 27.66 44.27 -26.86
N LEU A 11 26.45 44.55 -26.36
CA LEU A 11 26.07 44.33 -24.95
C LEU A 11 24.63 43.81 -24.82
N LEU A 12 24.15 43.04 -25.80
CA LEU A 12 22.75 42.59 -25.83
C LEU A 12 22.56 41.09 -26.10
N THR A 13 23.61 40.28 -25.96
CA THR A 13 23.53 38.84 -26.24
C THR A 13 24.39 38.03 -25.26
N SER A 14 23.95 37.89 -24.01
CA SER A 14 24.17 36.67 -23.22
C SER A 14 23.52 36.80 -21.84
N PHE A 15 22.20 36.73 -21.79
CA PHE A 15 21.51 36.30 -20.57
C PHE A 15 20.45 35.27 -20.96
N PHE A 16 20.89 34.18 -21.59
CA PHE A 16 20.12 32.95 -21.65
C PHE A 16 20.12 32.37 -20.23
N LEU A 17 19.16 32.82 -19.42
CA LEU A 17 18.75 32.16 -18.19
C LEU A 17 18.34 30.73 -18.57
N PHE A 18 19.23 29.78 -18.34
CA PHE A 18 18.86 28.38 -18.19
C PHE A 18 17.98 28.30 -16.94
N ALA A 19 16.68 28.57 -17.12
CA ALA A 19 15.67 28.15 -16.18
C ALA A 19 15.61 26.63 -16.26
N ALA A 20 16.49 25.96 -15.50
CA ALA A 20 16.35 24.55 -15.23
C ALA A 20 14.99 24.37 -14.56
N CYS A 21 14.02 23.90 -15.34
CA CYS A 21 12.70 23.53 -14.86
C CYS A 21 12.90 22.32 -13.94
N SER A 22 13.17 22.60 -12.67
CA SER A 22 13.24 21.58 -11.62
C SER A 22 11.81 21.09 -11.45
N LYS A 23 11.51 19.94 -12.04
CA LYS A 23 10.23 19.26 -11.88
C LYS A 23 10.06 19.04 -10.38
N SER A 24 9.11 19.75 -9.74
CA SER A 24 8.90 19.61 -8.30
C SER A 24 8.54 18.16 -8.02
N GLN A 25 9.35 17.50 -7.20
CA GLN A 25 9.09 16.13 -6.79
C GLN A 25 7.80 16.12 -5.97
N GLU A 26 6.81 15.37 -6.44
CA GLU A 26 5.55 15.22 -5.73
C GLU A 26 5.81 14.34 -4.50
N SER A 27 5.89 14.96 -3.33
CA SER A 27 6.15 14.27 -2.05
C SER A 27 5.00 13.35 -1.66
N PHE A 28 3.78 13.64 -2.13
CA PHE A 28 2.59 12.84 -1.85
C PHE A 28 2.14 12.06 -3.09
N VAL A 29 2.23 10.74 -3.01
CA VAL A 29 1.77 9.82 -4.05
C VAL A 29 0.31 9.45 -3.76
N SER A 30 -0.62 10.08 -4.47
CA SER A 30 -2.06 9.79 -4.35
C SER A 30 -2.38 8.32 -4.61
N PHE A 31 -3.43 7.80 -3.95
CA PHE A 31 -3.86 6.40 -4.04
C PHE A 31 -4.09 5.88 -5.47
N ASN A 32 -4.46 6.76 -6.41
CA ASN A 32 -4.72 6.41 -7.81
C ASN A 32 -3.47 6.45 -8.71
N ASN A 33 -2.28 6.63 -8.15
CA ASN A 33 -1.04 6.64 -8.91
C ASN A 33 -0.73 5.26 -9.50
N SER A 34 -0.47 5.21 -10.81
CA SER A 34 -0.18 3.98 -11.57
C SER A 34 1.05 3.17 -11.11
N GLN A 35 1.94 3.78 -10.32
CA GLN A 35 3.12 3.14 -9.75
C GLN A 35 2.83 2.41 -8.42
N ILE A 36 1.63 2.55 -7.87
CA ILE A 36 1.17 1.77 -6.73
C ILE A 36 0.65 0.42 -7.24
N GLU A 37 1.21 -0.67 -6.72
CA GLU A 37 0.73 -2.03 -6.96
C GLU A 37 -0.33 -2.39 -5.92
N TYR A 38 -1.50 -2.80 -6.39
CA TYR A 38 -2.59 -3.29 -5.56
C TYR A 38 -2.81 -4.78 -5.78
N MET A 39 -3.03 -5.53 -4.70
CA MET A 39 -3.43 -6.94 -4.73
C MET A 39 -4.71 -7.16 -3.91
N GLY A 40 -5.52 -8.13 -4.33
CA GLY A 40 -6.88 -8.36 -3.81
C GLY A 40 -7.95 -7.50 -4.50
N ARG A 41 -9.18 -7.54 -3.98
CA ARG A 41 -10.28 -6.68 -4.46
C ARG A 41 -10.26 -5.37 -3.69
N ILE A 42 -10.03 -4.27 -4.40
CA ILE A 42 -9.89 -2.92 -3.87
C ILE A 42 -11.10 -2.08 -4.31
N GLY A 43 -11.67 -1.32 -3.39
CA GLY A 43 -12.79 -0.41 -3.68
C GLY A 43 -12.28 0.98 -4.06
N THR A 44 -12.84 1.61 -5.07
CA THR A 44 -12.46 2.98 -5.51
C THR A 44 -13.67 3.88 -5.79
N LYS A 45 -14.84 3.51 -5.27
CA LYS A 45 -16.14 4.10 -5.63
C LYS A 45 -16.22 5.61 -5.39
N ASP A 46 -15.67 6.10 -4.29
CA ASP A 46 -15.83 7.50 -3.87
C ASP A 46 -14.70 8.41 -4.38
N SER A 47 -13.84 7.92 -5.29
CA SER A 47 -12.74 8.64 -5.96
C SER A 47 -11.76 9.41 -5.06
N SER A 48 -11.84 9.27 -3.74
CA SER A 48 -11.05 10.03 -2.75
C SER A 48 -10.03 9.17 -2.00
N ALA A 49 -10.19 7.84 -2.02
CA ALA A 49 -9.30 6.87 -1.40
C ALA A 49 -9.52 5.48 -2.01
N ALA A 50 -8.53 4.60 -1.83
CA ALA A 50 -8.70 3.17 -2.02
C ALA A 50 -9.28 2.54 -0.73
N GLU A 51 -10.29 1.69 -0.87
CA GLU A 51 -10.89 0.92 0.22
C GLU A 51 -10.29 -0.47 0.29
N ILE A 52 -9.71 -0.80 1.44
CA ILE A 52 -9.13 -2.11 1.75
C ILE A 52 -10.04 -2.82 2.74
N TYR A 53 -10.54 -4.02 2.38
CA TYR A 53 -11.55 -4.70 3.20
C TYR A 53 -11.34 -6.22 3.27
N TRP A 54 -11.00 -6.89 2.18
CA TRP A 54 -10.70 -8.33 2.24
C TRP A 54 -9.37 -8.62 2.95
N PRO A 55 -9.27 -9.73 3.71
CA PRO A 55 -7.98 -10.19 4.23
C PRO A 55 -7.03 -10.43 3.05
N GLY A 56 -5.74 -10.14 3.26
CA GLY A 56 -4.75 -10.37 2.23
C GLY A 56 -4.69 -9.34 1.10
N SER A 57 -5.63 -8.38 1.06
CA SER A 57 -5.47 -7.22 0.18
C SER A 57 -4.23 -6.44 0.58
N SER A 58 -3.44 -6.01 -0.41
CA SER A 58 -2.19 -5.29 -0.16
C SER A 58 -1.99 -4.10 -1.10
N ILE A 59 -1.18 -3.15 -0.60
CA ILE A 59 -0.78 -1.93 -1.29
C ILE A 59 0.74 -1.86 -1.24
N LYS A 60 1.39 -1.80 -2.40
CA LYS A 60 2.85 -1.82 -2.51
C LYS A 60 3.36 -0.67 -3.35
N ILE A 61 4.48 -0.08 -2.92
CA ILE A 61 5.19 0.96 -3.66
C ILE A 61 6.69 0.66 -3.66
N TYR A 62 7.36 1.14 -4.70
CA TYR A 62 8.80 1.12 -4.86
C TYR A 62 9.27 2.57 -4.76
N PHE A 63 10.27 2.84 -3.94
CA PHE A 63 10.82 4.18 -3.77
C PHE A 63 12.34 4.14 -3.66
N GLU A 64 12.97 5.28 -3.90
CA GLU A 64 14.40 5.50 -3.64
C GLU A 64 14.51 6.63 -2.61
N GLY A 65 15.18 6.36 -1.49
CA GLY A 65 15.31 7.27 -0.34
C GLY A 65 15.33 6.53 0.99
N THR A 66 15.08 7.23 2.09
CA THR A 66 15.33 6.72 3.46
C THR A 66 14.06 6.46 4.29
N SER A 67 12.91 6.95 3.84
CA SER A 67 11.66 6.88 4.59
C SER A 67 10.39 6.92 3.74
N VAL A 68 9.29 6.42 4.29
CA VAL A 68 7.97 6.45 3.67
C VAL A 68 6.87 6.35 4.73
N LYS A 69 5.80 7.11 4.52
CA LYS A 69 4.58 7.10 5.35
C LYS A 69 3.37 6.76 4.49
N ALA A 70 2.28 6.34 5.13
CA ALA A 70 0.96 6.26 4.49
C ALA A 70 -0.07 7.09 5.24
N LEU A 71 -0.95 7.74 4.49
CA LEU A 71 -2.12 8.43 5.01
C LEU A 71 -3.29 7.44 5.03
N LEU A 72 -3.75 7.08 6.22
CA LEU A 72 -4.76 6.05 6.44
C LEU A 72 -5.86 6.54 7.39
N LYS A 73 -7.04 5.93 7.25
CA LYS A 73 -8.15 5.99 8.20
C LYS A 73 -8.79 4.61 8.29
N ASP A 74 -9.01 4.09 9.48
CA ASP A 74 -9.78 2.86 9.67
C ASP A 74 -11.25 3.15 9.97
N GLU A 75 -12.13 2.20 9.70
CA GLU A 75 -13.54 2.29 10.05
C GLU A 75 -13.75 2.11 11.56
N ASN A 76 -13.13 1.09 12.15
CA ASN A 76 -13.39 0.68 13.54
C ASN A 76 -12.16 0.74 14.46
N GLY A 77 -10.97 0.97 13.89
CA GLY A 77 -9.71 0.83 14.58
C GLY A 77 -9.39 -0.63 14.94
N ASP A 78 -9.94 -1.61 14.22
CA ASP A 78 -9.80 -3.05 14.51
C ASP A 78 -9.19 -3.83 13.33
N ASN A 79 -8.70 -3.13 12.31
CA ASN A 79 -7.86 -3.73 11.28
C ASN A 79 -6.38 -3.67 11.64
N TYR A 80 -5.70 -4.77 11.37
CA TYR A 80 -4.26 -4.89 11.50
C TYR A 80 -3.63 -5.19 10.14
N PHE A 81 -2.42 -4.69 9.94
CA PHE A 81 -1.64 -4.84 8.73
C PHE A 81 -0.22 -5.27 9.06
N ASN A 82 0.38 -6.07 8.19
CA ASN A 82 1.83 -6.20 8.15
C ASN A 82 2.36 -5.08 7.25
N VAL A 83 3.39 -4.39 7.71
CA VAL A 83 4.22 -3.52 6.88
C VAL A 83 5.48 -4.30 6.57
N VAL A 84 5.64 -4.68 5.31
CA VAL A 84 6.76 -5.48 4.81
C VAL A 84 7.72 -4.56 4.05
N ILE A 85 8.96 -4.46 4.53
CA ILE A 85 10.02 -3.65 3.93
C ILE A 85 11.00 -4.60 3.24
N ASP A 86 11.30 -4.33 1.97
CA ASP A 86 12.28 -5.07 1.16
C ASP A 86 12.04 -6.59 1.10
N ASN A 87 10.77 -7.02 1.28
CA ASN A 87 10.34 -8.41 1.38
C ASN A 87 11.00 -9.21 2.52
N ASP A 88 11.49 -8.53 3.56
CA ASP A 88 12.21 -9.14 4.68
C ASP A 88 11.69 -8.64 6.03
N SER A 89 11.93 -7.36 6.34
CA SER A 89 11.54 -6.79 7.64
C SER A 89 10.02 -6.59 7.74
N ILE A 90 9.40 -7.11 8.81
CA ILE A 90 7.95 -7.01 9.04
C ILE A 90 7.65 -6.41 10.41
N HIS A 91 6.74 -5.44 10.46
CA HIS A 91 6.11 -5.00 11.71
C HIS A 91 4.60 -4.80 11.54
N ILE A 92 3.90 -4.71 12.67
CA ILE A 92 2.44 -4.58 12.70
C ILE A 92 2.05 -3.11 12.71
N LEU A 93 1.08 -2.76 11.86
CA LEU A 93 0.42 -1.46 11.83
C LEU A 93 -1.06 -1.64 12.16
N ARG A 94 -1.57 -0.83 13.10
CA ARG A 94 -2.99 -0.71 13.43
C ARG A 94 -3.45 0.72 13.19
N PRO A 95 -4.12 1.01 12.06
CA PRO A 95 -4.67 2.32 11.80
C PRO A 95 -5.84 2.63 12.74
N ASP A 96 -5.97 3.90 13.09
CA ASP A 96 -6.99 4.51 13.92
C ASP A 96 -8.18 4.98 13.08
N THR A 97 -9.30 5.25 13.75
CA THR A 97 -10.52 5.84 13.21
C THR A 97 -10.34 7.27 12.69
N VAL A 98 -9.27 7.95 13.09
CA VAL A 98 -8.90 9.29 12.62
C VAL A 98 -7.94 9.19 11.42
N LYS A 99 -8.24 9.95 10.36
CA LYS A 99 -7.36 10.10 9.20
C LYS A 99 -6.04 10.75 9.64
N LYS A 100 -4.94 9.99 9.61
CA LYS A 100 -3.60 10.48 9.97
C LYS A 100 -2.49 9.76 9.21
N SER A 101 -1.30 10.32 9.28
CA SER A 101 -0.10 9.75 8.65
C SER A 101 0.57 8.75 9.59
N TYR A 102 0.97 7.60 9.05
CA TYR A 102 1.65 6.53 9.76
C TYR A 102 3.02 6.31 9.15
N MET A 103 4.05 6.27 10.00
CA MET A 103 5.39 5.89 9.56
C MET A 103 5.39 4.40 9.19
N LEU A 104 5.76 4.09 7.95
CA LEU A 104 5.92 2.71 7.50
C LEU A 104 7.39 2.31 7.52
N ALA A 105 8.30 3.21 7.16
CA ALA A 105 9.73 2.99 7.31
C ALA A 105 10.46 4.33 7.47
N ASN A 106 11.53 4.32 8.25
CA ASN A 106 12.44 5.45 8.42
C ASN A 106 13.85 4.94 8.69
N ASN A 107 14.84 5.83 8.56
CA ASN A 107 16.26 5.52 8.78
C ASN A 107 16.74 4.33 7.93
N LEU A 108 16.14 4.12 6.76
CA LEU A 108 16.67 3.16 5.79
C LEU A 108 17.98 3.72 5.22
N PRO A 109 18.94 2.85 4.85
CA PRO A 109 20.08 3.27 4.04
C PRO A 109 19.62 4.00 2.79
N GLU A 110 20.39 4.97 2.30
CA GLU A 110 20.05 5.60 1.01
C GLU A 110 20.09 4.55 -0.10
N GLY A 111 19.00 4.41 -0.85
CA GLY A 111 18.90 3.40 -1.89
C GLY A 111 17.47 3.11 -2.30
N LYS A 112 17.29 2.01 -3.05
CA LYS A 112 15.99 1.55 -3.53
C LYS A 112 15.37 0.62 -2.53
N HIS A 113 14.11 0.87 -2.20
CA HIS A 113 13.35 0.11 -1.24
C HIS A 113 11.95 -0.21 -1.77
N THR A 114 11.33 -1.19 -1.12
CA THR A 114 9.93 -1.52 -1.30
C THR A 114 9.23 -1.50 0.05
N VAL A 115 8.00 -0.98 0.07
CA VAL A 115 7.12 -1.15 1.23
C VAL A 115 5.79 -1.70 0.76
N GLU A 116 5.28 -2.69 1.48
CA GLU A 116 3.98 -3.29 1.25
C GLU A 116 3.16 -3.27 2.55
N ILE A 117 1.98 -2.66 2.49
CA ILE A 117 0.98 -2.74 3.56
C ILE A 117 0.03 -3.90 3.20
N PHE A 118 0.05 -4.96 4.00
CA PHE A 118 -0.70 -6.20 3.75
C PHE A 118 -1.75 -6.42 4.84
N LYS A 119 -3.04 -6.47 4.48
CA LYS A 119 -4.13 -6.61 5.45
C LYS A 119 -4.10 -7.99 6.10
N ARG A 120 -4.02 -8.01 7.44
CA ARG A 120 -4.01 -9.23 8.26
C ARG A 120 -5.41 -9.72 8.57
N THR A 121 -6.30 -8.81 8.92
CA THR A 121 -7.61 -9.08 9.52
C THR A 121 -8.68 -9.45 8.49
N GLU A 122 -9.73 -10.10 8.96
CA GLU A 122 -10.89 -10.52 8.17
C GLU A 122 -11.76 -9.34 7.69
N TRP A 123 -12.71 -9.63 6.79
CA TRP A 123 -13.64 -8.64 6.23
C TRP A 123 -14.54 -7.97 7.28
N ASN A 124 -14.98 -8.72 8.28
CA ASN A 124 -15.92 -8.22 9.31
C ASN A 124 -15.32 -7.18 10.26
N LYS A 125 -14.01 -6.90 10.16
CA LYS A 125 -13.33 -5.86 10.96
C LYS A 125 -13.51 -4.45 10.39
N GLY A 126 -14.18 -4.35 9.24
CA GLY A 126 -14.47 -3.09 8.56
C GLY A 126 -13.42 -2.74 7.52
N LYS A 127 -13.60 -1.58 6.90
CA LYS A 127 -12.72 -1.07 5.85
C LYS A 127 -11.59 -0.21 6.41
N THR A 128 -10.51 -0.10 5.65
CA THR A 128 -9.48 0.93 5.81
C THR A 128 -9.39 1.75 4.54
N TRP A 129 -9.45 3.08 4.66
CA TRP A 129 -9.22 4.01 3.55
C TRP A 129 -7.75 4.35 3.46
N PHE A 130 -7.16 4.10 2.29
CA PHE A 130 -5.82 4.52 1.92
C PHE A 130 -5.88 5.71 0.97
N TYR A 131 -5.28 6.83 1.39
CA TYR A 131 -5.31 8.08 0.64
C TYR A 131 -4.05 8.28 -0.23
N GLY A 132 -2.95 7.63 0.11
CA GLY A 132 -1.68 7.76 -0.59
C GLY A 132 -0.46 7.54 0.31
N PHE A 133 0.71 7.48 -0.33
CA PHE A 133 1.99 7.47 0.35
C PHE A 133 2.54 8.90 0.46
N ASP A 134 3.20 9.20 1.56
CA ASP A 134 3.96 10.43 1.75
C ASP A 134 5.45 10.05 1.86
N LEU A 135 6.20 10.44 0.83
CA LEU A 135 7.63 10.20 0.67
C LEU A 135 8.48 11.40 1.18
N GLY A 136 7.83 12.49 1.60
CA GLY A 136 8.52 13.71 2.00
C GLY A 136 9.45 14.25 0.92
N ASN A 137 10.57 14.85 1.36
CA ASN A 137 11.59 15.41 0.47
C ASN A 137 12.81 14.47 0.30
N GLU A 138 12.88 13.41 1.11
CA GLU A 138 14.02 12.50 1.17
C GLU A 138 13.84 11.26 0.29
N SER A 139 12.61 10.98 -0.16
CA SER A 139 12.31 9.82 -0.99
C SER A 139 11.54 10.21 -2.24
N LYS A 140 11.75 9.46 -3.32
CA LYS A 140 11.01 9.56 -4.58
C LYS A 140 10.42 8.22 -4.98
N ILE A 141 9.23 8.25 -5.58
CA ILE A 141 8.64 7.06 -6.17
C ILE A 141 9.45 6.63 -7.39
N ILE A 142 9.65 5.33 -7.54
CA ILE A 142 10.31 4.73 -8.70
C ILE A 142 9.37 3.74 -9.40
N ASN A 143 9.75 3.32 -10.60
CA ASN A 143 8.91 2.42 -11.38
C ASN A 143 8.74 1.07 -10.70
N LYS A 144 7.51 0.59 -10.61
CA LYS A 144 7.22 -0.80 -10.21
C LYS A 144 7.73 -1.80 -11.27
N PRO A 145 8.13 -3.02 -10.87
CA PRO A 145 8.57 -4.05 -11.79
C PRO A 145 7.42 -4.54 -12.67
N ALA A 146 7.74 -5.42 -13.62
CA ALA A 146 6.74 -6.06 -14.46
C ALA A 146 5.71 -6.82 -13.60
N GLU A 147 4.44 -6.72 -14.01
CA GLU A 147 3.33 -7.37 -13.35
C GLU A 147 3.49 -8.90 -13.33
N LYS A 148 3.06 -9.52 -12.23
CA LYS A 148 2.96 -10.99 -12.13
C LYS A 148 1.94 -11.49 -13.15
N THR A 149 2.28 -12.57 -13.87
CA THR A 149 1.43 -13.16 -14.92
C THR A 149 0.38 -14.12 -14.39
N ARG A 150 0.57 -14.64 -13.17
CA ARG A 150 -0.35 -15.58 -12.51
C ARG A 150 -1.19 -14.86 -11.47
N MET A 151 -2.41 -15.33 -11.27
CA MET A 151 -3.29 -14.89 -10.19
C MET A 151 -4.00 -16.11 -9.59
N ILE A 152 -4.09 -16.15 -8.26
CA ILE A 152 -4.83 -17.16 -7.52
C ILE A 152 -5.80 -16.44 -6.59
N GLU A 153 -7.10 -16.78 -6.69
CA GLU A 153 -8.13 -16.29 -5.77
C GLU A 153 -8.61 -17.44 -4.88
N PHE A 154 -8.60 -17.21 -3.57
CA PHE A 154 -9.06 -18.14 -2.56
C PHE A 154 -10.41 -17.71 -2.02
N TYR A 155 -11.31 -18.68 -1.86
CA TYR A 155 -12.59 -18.50 -1.19
C TYR A 155 -12.61 -19.40 0.04
N GLY A 156 -13.05 -18.89 1.19
CA GLY A 156 -13.10 -19.72 2.38
C GLY A 156 -13.64 -19.04 3.63
N ASN A 157 -13.34 -19.65 4.76
CA ASN A 157 -13.80 -19.22 6.08
C ASN A 157 -12.61 -18.71 6.93
N SER A 158 -12.72 -18.81 8.26
CA SER A 158 -11.71 -18.39 9.23
C SER A 158 -10.31 -18.96 8.94
N ILE A 159 -10.20 -20.19 8.47
CA ILE A 159 -8.90 -20.83 8.16
C ILE A 159 -8.20 -20.10 7.02
N THR A 160 -8.93 -19.80 5.95
CA THR A 160 -8.39 -19.06 4.79
C THR A 160 -8.11 -17.61 5.15
N ALA A 161 -8.88 -17.03 6.08
CA ALA A 161 -8.67 -15.67 6.54
C ALA A 161 -7.47 -15.54 7.49
N GLY A 162 -7.08 -16.61 8.18
CA GLY A 162 -5.97 -16.63 9.14
C GLY A 162 -6.38 -16.28 10.57
N TYR A 163 -7.63 -16.58 10.93
CA TYR A 163 -8.16 -16.39 12.28
C TYR A 163 -7.31 -17.11 13.33
N ALA A 164 -7.01 -16.41 14.43
CA ALA A 164 -6.25 -16.91 15.58
C ALA A 164 -4.90 -17.61 15.27
N ILE A 165 -4.35 -17.45 14.07
CA ILE A 165 -3.15 -18.19 13.63
C ILE A 165 -1.90 -17.87 14.45
N GLU A 166 -1.88 -16.72 15.12
CA GLU A 166 -0.80 -16.31 16.04
C GLU A 166 -1.20 -16.39 17.52
N ASP A 167 -2.37 -16.97 17.85
CA ASP A 167 -2.72 -17.29 19.23
C ASP A 167 -2.16 -18.67 19.59
N PHE A 168 -1.12 -18.67 20.43
CA PHE A 168 -0.51 -19.91 20.94
C PHE A 168 -1.20 -20.45 22.21
N SER A 169 -2.21 -19.75 22.71
CA SER A 169 -2.92 -20.07 23.95
C SER A 169 -4.33 -20.62 23.72
N GLY A 170 -4.90 -20.44 22.54
CA GLY A 170 -6.26 -20.88 22.22
C GLY A 170 -6.75 -20.41 20.85
N ASP A 171 -7.98 -19.92 20.83
CA ASP A 171 -8.71 -19.50 19.63
C ASP A 171 -9.32 -18.09 19.86
N SER A 172 -8.48 -17.14 20.24
CA SER A 172 -8.91 -15.79 20.63
C SER A 172 -9.55 -15.02 19.46
N PRO A 173 -10.68 -14.32 19.70
CA PRO A 173 -11.32 -13.47 18.71
C PRO A 173 -10.67 -12.09 18.52
N ASP A 174 -9.61 -11.79 19.28
CA ASP A 174 -8.88 -10.54 19.14
C ASP A 174 -8.20 -10.50 17.76
N SER A 175 -8.50 -9.44 17.01
CA SER A 175 -8.02 -9.21 15.65
C SER A 175 -6.50 -9.20 15.54
N ILE A 176 -5.78 -8.89 16.62
CA ILE A 176 -4.30 -8.91 16.64
C ILE A 176 -3.74 -10.30 16.27
N PHE A 177 -4.42 -11.38 16.68
CA PHE A 177 -3.99 -12.76 16.44
C PHE A 177 -4.39 -13.29 15.05
N THR A 178 -5.20 -12.53 14.30
CA THR A 178 -5.51 -12.86 12.91
C THR A 178 -4.37 -12.40 12.02
N ASN A 179 -3.80 -13.30 11.21
CA ASN A 179 -2.72 -12.96 10.27
C ASN A 179 -2.85 -13.67 8.93
N ASN A 180 -3.54 -13.05 7.98
CA ASN A 180 -3.68 -13.61 6.64
C ASN A 180 -2.34 -13.87 5.92
N TYR A 181 -1.28 -13.12 6.25
CA TYR A 181 0.02 -13.26 5.61
C TYR A 181 0.66 -14.63 5.84
N LEU A 182 0.33 -15.30 6.94
CA LEU A 182 0.83 -16.63 7.31
C LEU A 182 -0.08 -17.76 6.85
N THR A 183 -1.19 -17.47 6.18
CA THR A 183 -2.13 -18.49 5.73
C THR A 183 -1.56 -19.35 4.60
N TYR A 184 -2.06 -20.57 4.49
CA TYR A 184 -1.73 -21.47 3.38
C TYR A 184 -2.00 -20.81 2.01
N GLY A 185 -3.05 -19.99 1.89
CA GLY A 185 -3.39 -19.30 0.65
C GLY A 185 -2.34 -18.26 0.26
N ALA A 186 -1.98 -17.39 1.21
CA ALA A 186 -0.94 -16.39 1.00
C ALA A 186 0.44 -17.03 0.74
N LEU A 187 0.79 -18.08 1.48
CA LEU A 187 2.03 -18.84 1.27
C LEU A 187 2.08 -19.50 -0.11
N THR A 188 0.98 -20.11 -0.55
CA THR A 188 0.87 -20.74 -1.87
C THR A 188 1.03 -19.70 -2.99
N ALA A 189 0.37 -18.55 -2.88
CA ALA A 189 0.49 -17.49 -3.89
C ALA A 189 1.92 -16.93 -3.98
N ARG A 190 2.59 -16.73 -2.84
CA ARG A 190 4.00 -16.32 -2.80
C ARG A 190 4.92 -17.38 -3.42
N HIS A 191 4.73 -18.65 -3.08
CA HIS A 191 5.52 -19.76 -3.63
C HIS A 191 5.47 -19.80 -5.17
N TYR A 192 4.30 -19.58 -5.77
CA TYR A 192 4.12 -19.59 -7.22
C TYR A 192 4.37 -18.26 -7.92
N ASN A 193 4.84 -17.23 -7.20
CA ASN A 193 4.96 -15.85 -7.67
C ASN A 193 3.69 -15.35 -8.37
N ALA A 194 2.54 -15.55 -7.72
CA ALA A 194 1.23 -15.17 -8.23
C ALA A 194 0.65 -13.95 -7.49
N LYS A 195 -0.21 -13.20 -8.16
CA LYS A 195 -1.16 -12.31 -7.49
C LYS A 195 -2.08 -13.13 -6.60
N TYR A 196 -2.54 -12.51 -5.53
CA TYR A 196 -3.31 -13.12 -4.46
C TYR A 196 -4.56 -12.30 -4.21
N SER A 197 -5.69 -12.99 -4.07
CA SER A 197 -6.97 -12.44 -3.63
C SER A 197 -7.58 -13.45 -2.66
N CYS A 198 -8.18 -12.99 -1.57
CA CYS A 198 -8.76 -13.84 -0.54
C CYS A 198 -10.14 -13.34 -0.11
N ILE A 199 -11.18 -14.07 -0.52
CA ILE A 199 -12.57 -13.80 -0.19
C ILE A 199 -12.97 -14.73 0.95
N ALA A 200 -12.68 -14.29 2.17
CA ALA A 200 -12.88 -15.12 3.35
C ALA A 200 -13.39 -14.33 4.56
N LYS A 201 -14.20 -15.01 5.39
CA LYS A 201 -14.71 -14.52 6.67
C LYS A 201 -15.03 -15.70 7.60
N GLY A 202 -14.69 -15.60 8.88
CA GLY A 202 -15.05 -16.55 9.92
C GLY A 202 -16.55 -16.80 9.98
N GLY A 203 -16.91 -18.06 10.17
CA GLY A 203 -18.30 -18.51 10.31
C GLY A 203 -19.08 -18.64 9.00
N ILE A 204 -18.57 -18.21 7.84
CA ILE A 204 -19.29 -18.40 6.55
C ILE A 204 -19.10 -19.83 6.02
N GLY A 205 -20.15 -20.36 5.42
CA GLY A 205 -20.10 -21.55 4.58
C GLY A 205 -20.86 -21.32 3.28
N ILE A 206 -20.66 -22.24 2.32
CA ILE A 206 -21.20 -22.13 0.96
C ILE A 206 -22.74 -22.23 0.94
N MET A 207 -23.33 -23.06 1.81
CA MET A 207 -24.79 -23.33 1.85
C MET A 207 -25.41 -23.11 3.24
N LEU A 208 -24.62 -23.27 4.30
CA LEU A 208 -24.99 -23.03 5.70
C LEU A 208 -23.84 -22.29 6.37
N SER A 209 -24.16 -21.33 7.22
CA SER A 209 -23.21 -20.48 7.94
C SER A 209 -23.53 -20.54 9.43
N TRP A 210 -22.53 -20.31 10.27
CA TRP A 210 -22.72 -20.23 11.73
C TRP A 210 -23.56 -18.99 12.12
N PHE A 211 -23.63 -18.01 11.23
CA PHE A 211 -24.45 -16.80 11.31
C PHE A 211 -25.39 -16.74 10.09
N PRO A 212 -26.43 -15.88 10.04
CA PRO A 212 -27.27 -15.74 8.84
C PRO A 212 -26.57 -14.94 7.71
N LEU A 213 -25.41 -15.40 7.24
CA LEU A 213 -24.60 -14.81 6.14
C LEU A 213 -23.89 -15.91 5.33
N ILE A 214 -24.17 -16.03 4.02
CA ILE A 214 -23.58 -17.04 3.12
C ILE A 214 -22.54 -16.43 2.17
N SER A 215 -21.58 -17.23 1.67
CA SER A 215 -20.40 -16.76 0.89
C SER A 215 -20.66 -15.97 -0.40
N PHE A 216 -21.90 -15.86 -0.88
CA PHE A 216 -22.23 -15.32 -2.20
C PHE A 216 -23.25 -14.16 -2.21
N SER A 217 -23.54 -13.53 -1.07
CA SER A 217 -24.39 -12.33 -1.01
C SER A 217 -23.58 -11.05 -0.96
#